data_AF-A0A2S9G9T9-F1
#
_entry.id   AF-A0A2S9G9T9-F1
#
_cell.length_a   1.000
_cell.length_b   1.000
_cell.length_c   1.000
_cell.angle_alpha   90.00
_cell.angle_beta   90.00
_cell.angle_gamma   90.00
#
_symmetry.space_group_name_H-M   'P 1'
#
loop_
_entity.id
_entity.type
_entity.pdbx_description
1 polymer ?
#
loop_
_entity_poly.entity_id
_entity_poly.type
_entity_poly.pdbx_seq_one_letter_code
_entity_poly.pdbx_strand_id
1 'polypeptide(L)'
;QTTGEPLEAWQPQHLSATALDSAKSIAARIVNSLGGRGVFAVGLLVRGDEVYFSDVRPRLQDAGLVTLRSQRLSQYELHARAVLG
;
A
#
# COMPACT_ATOMS: atom_id res chain seq x y z
N GLN A 1 18.20 6.57 18.12
CA GLN A 1 17.61 5.42 17.42
C GLN A 1 16.59 5.98 16.46
N THR A 2 16.87 5.98 15.16
CA THR A 2 15.86 6.33 14.16
C THR A 2 14.92 5.14 14.10
N THR A 3 13.71 5.30 14.63
CA THR A 3 12.60 4.37 14.43
C THR A 3 12.53 4.03 12.94
N GLY A 4 12.32 2.76 12.58
CA GLY A 4 12.26 2.28 11.19
C GLY A 4 11.04 2.80 10.40
N GLU A 5 10.56 3.99 10.74
CA GLU A 5 9.47 4.70 10.11
C GLU A 5 10.00 5.50 8.90
N PRO A 6 9.21 5.59 7.82
CA PRO A 6 9.60 6.36 6.65
C PRO A 6 9.70 7.84 7.00
N LEU A 7 10.82 8.47 6.63
CA LEU A 7 11.03 9.91 6.82
C LEU A 7 10.15 10.73 5.88
N GLU A 8 9.92 10.21 4.67
CA GLU A 8 9.13 10.86 3.63
C GLU A 8 8.33 9.81 2.86
N ALA A 9 7.16 10.23 2.37
CA ALA A 9 6.32 9.43 1.49
C ALA A 9 5.68 10.35 0.44
N TRP A 10 5.57 9.85 -0.79
CA TRP A 10 4.99 10.59 -1.91
C TRP A 10 4.07 9.70 -2.75
N GLN A 11 3.22 10.35 -3.53
CA GLN A 11 2.30 9.67 -4.45
C GLN A 11 2.07 10.55 -5.68
N PRO A 12 2.09 9.99 -6.91
CA PRO A 12 2.40 8.59 -7.23
C PRO A 12 3.91 8.31 -7.26
N GLN A 13 4.31 7.10 -6.87
CA GLN A 13 5.63 6.57 -7.22
C GLN A 13 5.60 6.09 -8.68
N HIS A 14 6.52 6.57 -9.50
CA HIS A 14 6.61 6.14 -10.89
C HIS A 14 7.09 4.69 -10.99
N LEU A 15 6.36 3.87 -11.75
CA LEU A 15 6.65 2.46 -12.02
C LEU A 15 6.46 2.21 -13.53
N SER A 16 7.21 1.26 -14.09
CA SER A 16 6.88 0.75 -15.42
C SER A 16 5.52 0.05 -15.40
N ALA A 17 4.89 -0.11 -16.57
CA ALA A 17 3.62 -0.84 -16.66
C ALA A 17 3.77 -2.27 -16.11
N THR A 18 4.86 -2.97 -16.49
CA THR A 18 5.19 -4.31 -16.03
C THR A 18 5.33 -4.39 -14.51
N ALA A 19 6.07 -3.46 -13.89
CA ALA A 19 6.24 -3.41 -12.44
C ALA A 19 4.91 -3.11 -11.73
N LEU A 20 4.11 -2.18 -12.26
CA LEU A 20 2.82 -1.81 -11.67
C LEU A 20 1.83 -2.99 -11.69
N ASP A 21 1.77 -3.72 -12.80
CA ASP A 21 0.91 -4.90 -12.91
C ASP A 21 1.37 -6.04 -11.99
N SER A 22 2.68 -6.24 -11.88
CA SER A 22 3.28 -7.21 -10.95
C SER A 22 2.99 -6.84 -9.49
N ALA A 23 3.15 -5.57 -9.12
CA ALA A 23 2.83 -5.05 -7.79
C ALA A 23 1.36 -5.24 -7.42
N LYS A 24 0.44 -4.92 -8.33
CA LYS A 24 -1.01 -5.15 -8.14
C LYS A 24 -1.32 -6.64 -7.98
N SER A 25 -0.72 -7.50 -8.80
CA SER A 25 -0.92 -8.95 -8.74
C SER A 25 -0.46 -9.53 -7.40
N ILE A 26 0.74 -9.16 -6.93
CA ILE A 26 1.26 -9.56 -5.62
C ILE A 26 0.33 -9.08 -4.50
N ALA A 27 -0.01 -7.79 -4.49
CA ALA A 27 -0.87 -7.20 -3.46
C ALA A 27 -2.25 -7.90 -3.40
N ALA A 28 -2.89 -8.12 -4.55
CA ALA A 28 -4.20 -8.78 -4.62
C ALA A 28 -4.14 -10.23 -4.10
N ARG A 29 -3.13 -11.01 -4.49
CA ARG A 29 -2.97 -12.40 -4.03
C ARG A 29 -2.80 -12.48 -2.51
N ILE A 30 -2.05 -11.56 -1.92
CA ILE A 30 -1.79 -11.54 -0.48
C ILE A 30 -3.05 -11.12 0.28
N VAL A 31 -3.67 -10.00 -0.11
CA VAL A 31 -4.87 -9.49 0.57
C VAL A 31 -6.03 -10.47 0.47
N ASN A 32 -6.23 -11.11 -0.69
CA ASN A 32 -7.25 -12.14 -0.85
C ASN A 32 -7.00 -13.37 0.03
N SER A 33 -5.73 -13.73 0.25
CA SER A 33 -5.37 -14.85 1.13
C SER A 33 -5.57 -14.53 2.61
N LEU A 34 -5.34 -13.27 3.02
CA LEU A 34 -5.59 -12.82 4.39
C LEU A 34 -7.08 -12.70 4.71
N GLY A 35 -7.88 -12.30 3.72
CA GLY A 35 -9.32 -12.09 3.88
C GLY A 35 -9.67 -10.89 4.77
N GLY A 36 -10.96 -10.75 5.06
CA GLY A 36 -11.49 -9.59 5.79
C GLY A 36 -11.76 -8.39 4.88
N ARG A 37 -12.14 -7.26 5.50
CA ARG A 37 -12.42 -6.00 4.81
C ARG A 37 -11.64 -4.88 5.47
N GLY A 38 -11.04 -4.03 4.64
CA GLY A 38 -10.22 -2.93 5.09
C GLY A 38 -9.22 -2.51 4.02
N VAL A 39 -8.47 -1.46 4.33
CA VAL A 39 -7.25 -1.11 3.60
C VAL A 39 -6.05 -1.83 4.22
N PHE A 40 -5.25 -2.45 3.36
CA PHE A 40 -4.04 -3.20 3.71
C PHE A 40 -2.81 -2.46 3.16
N ALA A 41 -1.76 -2.36 3.96
CA ALA A 41 -0.47 -1.87 3.50
C ALA A 41 0.39 -3.06 3.09
N VAL A 42 0.72 -3.14 1.79
CA VAL A 42 1.59 -4.17 1.22
C VAL A 42 2.94 -3.55 0.91
N GLY A 43 3.98 -3.96 1.64
CA GLY A 43 5.35 -3.56 1.39
C GLY A 43 5.93 -4.31 0.21
N LEU A 44 6.49 -3.56 -0.73
CA LEU A 44 7.11 -4.06 -1.95
C LEU A 44 8.46 -3.39 -2.15
N LEU A 45 9.44 -4.15 -2.62
CA LEU A 45 10.73 -3.66 -3.10
C LEU A 45 10.74 -3.74 -4.63
N VAL A 46 11.15 -2.67 -5.31
CA VAL A 46 11.12 -2.61 -6.77
C VAL A 46 12.52 -2.35 -7.32
N ARG A 47 12.92 -3.12 -8.33
CA ARG A 47 14.17 -2.94 -9.09
C ARG A 47 13.89 -3.08 -10.59
N GLY A 48 13.75 -1.95 -11.28
CA GLY A 48 13.32 -1.97 -12.69
C GLY A 48 11.92 -2.56 -12.80
N ASP A 49 11.79 -3.66 -13.55
CA ASP A 49 10.52 -4.39 -13.73
C ASP A 49 10.29 -5.48 -12.67
N GLU A 50 11.28 -5.77 -11.84
CA GLU A 50 11.19 -6.79 -10.80
C GLU A 50 10.56 -6.21 -9.53
N VAL A 51 9.58 -6.94 -8.98
CA VAL A 51 8.87 -6.57 -7.75
C VAL A 51 8.92 -7.71 -6.76
N TYR A 52 9.41 -7.42 -5.55
CA TYR A 52 9.59 -8.37 -4.46
C TYR A 52 8.68 -8.01 -3.31
N PHE A 53 8.02 -9.01 -2.71
CA PHE A 53 7.25 -8.83 -1.48
C PHE A 53 8.20 -8.67 -0.28
N SER A 54 7.93 -7.69 0.59
CA SER A 54 8.65 -7.53 1.87
C SER A 54 7.80 -7.91 3.08
N ASP A 55 6.64 -7.28 3.23
CA ASP A 55 5.74 -7.46 4.38
C ASP A 55 4.31 -7.05 4.02
N VAL A 56 3.36 -7.48 4.85
CA VAL A 56 1.96 -7.02 4.77
C VAL A 56 1.47 -6.68 6.16
N ARG A 57 0.78 -5.54 6.27
CA ARG A 57 0.19 -5.07 7.51
C ARG A 57 -1.32 -4.89 7.27
N PRO A 58 -2.20 -5.64 7.96
CA PRO A 58 -3.65 -5.50 7.85
C PRO A 58 -4.16 -4.29 8.64
N ARG A 59 -3.45 -3.16 8.51
CA ARG A 59 -3.74 -1.89 9.16
C ARG A 59 -3.11 -0.75 8.36
N LEU A 60 -3.61 0.45 8.60
CA LEU A 60 -3.10 1.69 8.03
C LEU A 60 -1.64 1.94 8.45
N GLN A 61 -0.90 2.70 7.63
CA GLN A 61 0.52 3.01 7.87
C GLN A 61 0.79 4.51 7.67
N ASP A 62 1.83 5.01 8.32
CA ASP A 62 2.17 6.43 8.33
C ASP A 62 2.53 6.94 6.93
N ALA A 63 3.18 6.12 6.09
CA ALA A 63 3.41 6.44 4.68
C ALA A 63 2.12 6.80 3.92
N GLY A 64 0.98 6.24 4.32
CA GLY A 64 -0.32 6.53 3.71
C GLY A 64 -0.91 7.88 4.13
N LEU A 65 -0.30 8.64 5.06
CA LEU A 65 -0.72 10.00 5.41
C LEU A 65 -0.72 10.93 4.19
N VAL A 66 0.13 10.67 3.19
CA VAL A 66 0.14 11.42 1.91
C VAL A 66 -1.25 11.44 1.24
N THR A 67 -2.06 10.40 1.43
CA THR A 67 -3.42 10.28 0.86
C THR A 67 -4.41 11.31 1.41
N LEU A 68 -4.14 11.94 2.56
CA LEU A 68 -4.96 13.04 3.10
C LEU A 68 -5.01 14.27 2.19
N ARG A 69 -4.04 14.39 1.27
CA ARG A 69 -3.92 15.53 0.35
C ARG A 69 -3.80 15.11 -1.11
N SER A 70 -3.32 13.91 -1.41
CA SER A 70 -3.18 13.42 -2.79
C SER A 70 -4.43 12.72 -3.32
N GLN A 71 -5.40 12.34 -2.48
CA GLN A 71 -6.57 11.56 -2.87
C GLN A 71 -7.86 12.24 -2.40
N ARG A 72 -8.97 11.99 -3.12
CA ARG A 72 -10.31 12.44 -2.72
C ARG A 72 -10.79 11.74 -1.44
N LEU A 73 -10.37 10.49 -1.23
CA LEU A 73 -10.62 9.72 -0.02
C LEU A 73 -9.27 9.23 0.48
N SER A 74 -8.94 9.59 1.71
CA SER A 74 -7.74 9.13 2.39
C SER A 74 -7.80 7.63 2.71
N GLN A 75 -6.66 7.03 3.03
CA GLN A 75 -6.60 5.63 3.49
C GLN A 75 -7.52 5.37 4.68
N TYR A 76 -7.73 6.36 5.56
CA TYR A 76 -8.59 6.27 6.73
C TYR A 76 -10.06 6.19 6.32
N GLU A 77 -10.50 7.07 5.43
CA GLU A 77 -11.87 7.08 4.91
C GLU A 77 -12.17 5.81 4.10
N LEU A 78 -11.20 5.35 3.30
CA LEU A 78 -11.32 4.10 2.55
C LEU A 78 -11.41 2.88 3.47
N HIS A 79 -10.61 2.83 4.53
CA HIS A 79 -10.66 1.75 5.51
C HIS A 79 -11.99 1.74 6.26
N ALA A 80 -12.47 2.90 6.72
CA ALA A 80 -13.76 3.02 7.37
C ALA A 80 -14.91 2.52 6.47
N ARG A 81 -14.93 2.94 5.19
CA ARG A 81 -15.91 2.45 4.21
C ARG A 81 -15.82 0.94 4.00
N ALA A 82 -14.61 0.41 3.83
CA ALA A 82 -14.44 -1.02 3.60
C ALA A 82 -14.95 -1.87 4.78
N VAL A 83 -14.70 -1.43 6.01
CA VAL A 83 -15.16 -2.11 7.23
C VAL A 83 -16.68 -2.03 7.40
N LEU A 84 -17.29 -0.89 7.06
CA LEU A 84 -18.73 -0.65 7.24
C LEU A 84 -19.61 -1.24 6.11
N GLY A 85 -19.02 -1.55 4.94
CA GLY A 85 -19.78 -2.00 3.76
C GLY A 85 -20.50 -0.87 3.06
#